data_AF-A0A7U7ELX9-F1
#
_entry.id   AF-A0A7U7ELX9-F1
#
_cell.length_a   1.000
_cell.length_b   1.000
_cell.length_c   1.000
_cell.angle_alpha   90.00
_cell.angle_beta   90.00
_cell.angle_gamma   90.00
#
_symmetry.space_group_name_H-M   'P 1'
#
loop_
_entity.id
_entity.type
_entity.pdbx_description
1 polymer ?
#
loop_
_entity_poly.entity_id
_entity_poly.type
_entity_poly.pdbx_seq_one_letter_code
_entity_poly.pdbx_strand_id
1 'polypeptide(L)'
;MNLPNRAVASAVDKPLRRVNPLTIIKVAGALVAFIIGAGFATGQEVMQFFAVHGLHGIGGSLIFFLLCTYLAVSLLLAGHKHGFMNLDEVFKYYTGNILGVVFSSYAVVMTFSVYVLMLSGAGSVLNESYGYPVYVGSLLLAAIVLLTVYFGLHGLINIIGYIGPLLVVLILVITASKVIQDPGLVEVGNALIPSLEMLQVSSYWWLSGVLYTAIQVVGLFSFLPAIGATVDNRKDLVYAGVLGPALIFCALALTILALISSMPDVNGKLIPMLYMASGTLPFISSLFVVIIFAGVFTTAAPLLWVVLTRFTKNGSTGYRLLAVTLSLFGFAGSLTLPFDRLVNIIYPTIGYSAALLIGFMLIKQIRIRALA
;
A
#
# COMPACT_ATOMS: atom_id res chain seq x y z
N MET A 1 -46.56 9.01 3.13
CA MET A 1 -45.29 9.61 3.58
C MET A 1 -44.40 9.69 2.36
N ASN A 2 -44.37 10.87 1.74
CA ASN A 2 -43.85 11.08 0.38
C ASN A 2 -42.32 11.18 0.40
N LEU A 3 -41.67 10.33 -0.40
CA LEU A 3 -40.26 10.47 -0.74
C LEU A 3 -40.06 11.78 -1.52
N PRO A 4 -39.01 12.58 -1.26
CA PRO A 4 -38.76 13.76 -2.05
C PRO A 4 -38.32 13.36 -3.47
N ASN A 5 -39.08 13.80 -4.46
CA ASN A 5 -38.70 13.85 -5.87
C ASN A 5 -37.34 14.54 -6.01
N ARG A 6 -36.25 13.77 -6.13
CA ARG A 6 -35.03 14.27 -6.76
C ARG A 6 -35.33 14.40 -8.25
N ALA A 7 -35.61 15.62 -8.65
CA ALA A 7 -35.79 16.02 -10.03
C ALA A 7 -34.68 15.42 -10.91
N VAL A 8 -35.09 14.65 -11.91
CA VAL A 8 -34.31 14.31 -13.08
C VAL A 8 -34.08 15.63 -13.83
N ALA A 9 -33.06 16.38 -13.42
CA ALA A 9 -32.59 17.52 -14.18
C ALA A 9 -31.78 17.00 -15.37
N SER A 10 -32.24 17.36 -16.57
CA SER A 10 -31.66 17.04 -17.88
C SER A 10 -30.15 17.22 -17.92
N ALA A 11 -29.44 16.19 -18.37
CA ALA A 11 -27.99 16.17 -18.59
C ALA A 11 -27.56 16.91 -19.87
N VAL A 12 -28.19 18.06 -20.16
CA VAL A 12 -27.86 18.91 -21.31
C VAL A 12 -27.36 20.25 -20.75
N ASP A 13 -26.08 20.53 -21.00
CA ASP A 13 -25.39 21.81 -20.76
C ASP A 13 -25.21 22.29 -19.30
N LYS A 14 -24.52 21.48 -18.48
CA LYS A 14 -23.62 22.11 -17.49
C LYS A 14 -22.39 22.63 -18.22
N PRO A 15 -21.98 23.90 -18.06
CA PRO A 15 -20.76 24.41 -18.69
C PRO A 15 -19.59 23.49 -18.33
N LEU A 16 -18.72 23.20 -19.31
CA LEU A 16 -17.52 22.38 -19.10
C LEU A 16 -16.76 22.93 -17.90
N ARG A 17 -16.92 22.29 -16.73
CA ARG A 17 -16.24 22.71 -15.52
C ARG A 17 -14.74 22.63 -15.80
N ARG A 18 -14.08 23.79 -15.71
CA ARG A 18 -12.63 23.87 -15.87
C ARG A 18 -11.99 22.94 -14.84
N VAL A 19 -10.91 22.32 -15.25
CA VAL A 19 -10.12 21.46 -14.36
C VAL A 19 -9.65 22.28 -13.16
N ASN A 20 -9.62 21.65 -11.98
CA ASN A 20 -9.09 22.25 -10.77
C ASN A 20 -7.76 21.57 -10.40
N PRO A 21 -6.61 22.19 -10.73
CA PRO A 21 -5.29 21.60 -10.46
C PRO A 21 -5.07 21.25 -8.99
N LEU A 22 -5.60 22.04 -8.06
CA LEU A 22 -5.46 21.78 -6.63
C LEU A 22 -6.18 20.50 -6.22
N THR A 23 -7.36 20.22 -6.79
CA THR A 23 -8.09 18.98 -6.53
C THR A 23 -7.32 17.78 -7.09
N ILE A 24 -6.77 17.92 -8.30
CA ILE A 24 -5.95 16.88 -8.93
C ILE A 24 -4.75 16.53 -8.05
N ILE A 25 -4.00 17.54 -7.60
CA ILE A 25 -2.81 17.36 -6.75
C ILE A 25 -3.18 16.72 -5.41
N LYS A 26 -4.27 17.17 -4.76
CA LYS A 26 -4.72 16.60 -3.47
C LYS A 26 -5.08 15.12 -3.58
N VAL A 27 -5.86 14.74 -4.59
CA VAL A 27 -6.29 13.34 -4.78
C VAL A 27 -5.09 12.48 -5.21
N ALA A 28 -4.23 12.95 -6.12
CA ALA A 28 -3.04 12.23 -6.53
C ALA A 28 -2.06 12.05 -5.37
N GLY A 29 -1.80 13.10 -4.58
CA GLY A 29 -0.94 13.04 -3.40
C GLY A 29 -1.48 12.10 -2.33
N ALA A 30 -2.80 12.08 -2.12
CA ALA A 30 -3.42 11.13 -1.19
C ALA A 30 -3.26 9.67 -1.66
N LEU A 31 -3.34 9.41 -2.97
CA LEU A 31 -3.03 8.08 -3.53
C LEU A 31 -1.56 7.69 -3.33
N VAL A 32 -0.63 8.62 -3.57
CA VAL A 32 0.81 8.42 -3.35
C VAL A 32 1.09 8.07 -1.90
N ALA A 33 0.57 8.86 -0.96
CA ALA A 33 0.75 8.64 0.47
C ALA A 33 0.08 7.35 0.97
N PHE A 34 -1.00 6.90 0.32
CA PHE A 34 -1.69 5.67 0.66
C PHE A 34 -0.92 4.42 0.22
N ILE A 35 -0.36 4.43 -1.00
CA ILE A 35 0.35 3.27 -1.57
C ILE A 35 1.81 3.19 -1.09
N ILE A 36 2.51 4.33 -1.00
CA ILE A 36 3.90 4.35 -0.53
C ILE A 36 3.90 4.30 1.00
N GLY A 37 3.88 3.07 1.52
CA GLY A 37 3.88 2.78 2.95
C GLY A 37 5.15 2.10 3.46
N ALA A 38 5.00 1.39 4.57
CA ALA A 38 6.09 0.72 5.28
C ALA A 38 6.88 -0.31 4.43
N GLY A 39 6.21 -1.07 3.56
CA GLY A 39 6.88 -2.02 2.67
C GLY A 39 7.85 -1.36 1.70
N PHE A 40 7.51 -0.16 1.24
CA PHE A 40 8.35 0.68 0.40
C PHE A 40 9.49 1.32 1.20
N ALA A 41 9.19 1.82 2.40
CA ALA A 41 10.16 2.45 3.29
C ALA A 41 11.25 1.50 3.80
N THR A 42 10.93 0.21 3.97
CA THR A 42 11.93 -0.82 4.30
C THR A 42 12.72 -1.28 3.09
N GLY A 43 12.10 -1.25 1.89
CA GLY A 43 12.66 -1.72 0.63
C GLY A 43 12.46 -3.20 0.35
N GLN A 44 12.02 -3.99 1.34
CA GLN A 44 11.83 -5.44 1.18
C GLN A 44 10.74 -5.79 0.19
N GLU A 45 9.64 -5.03 0.19
CA GLU A 45 8.55 -5.26 -0.75
C GLU A 45 9.02 -5.01 -2.19
N VAL A 46 9.70 -3.88 -2.44
CA VAL A 46 10.25 -3.56 -3.75
C VAL A 46 11.32 -4.56 -4.18
N MET A 47 12.12 -5.06 -3.24
CA MET A 47 13.14 -6.08 -3.48
C MET A 47 12.54 -7.36 -4.05
N GLN A 48 11.57 -7.95 -3.35
CA GLN A 48 10.99 -9.25 -3.73
C GLN A 48 10.01 -9.17 -4.90
N PHE A 49 9.35 -8.03 -5.11
CA PHE A 49 8.47 -7.83 -6.26
C PHE A 49 9.23 -7.51 -7.53
N PHE A 50 10.23 -6.63 -7.47
CA PHE A 50 10.78 -6.01 -8.67
C PHE A 50 12.30 -6.11 -8.79
N ALA A 51 13.06 -5.75 -7.75
CA ALA A 51 14.51 -5.71 -7.87
C ALA A 51 15.12 -7.10 -8.11
N VAL A 52 14.51 -8.16 -7.59
CA VAL A 52 14.90 -9.56 -7.87
C VAL A 52 14.82 -9.94 -9.36
N HIS A 53 14.08 -9.18 -10.17
CA HIS A 53 13.98 -9.38 -11.62
C HIS A 53 14.98 -8.52 -12.42
N GLY A 54 15.89 -7.83 -11.73
CA GLY A 54 16.81 -6.86 -12.36
C GLY A 54 16.04 -5.78 -13.12
N LEU A 55 16.58 -5.34 -14.26
CA LEU A 55 15.97 -4.30 -15.09
C LEU A 55 14.57 -4.67 -15.63
N HIS A 56 14.25 -5.96 -15.74
CA HIS A 56 12.88 -6.39 -16.09
C HIS A 56 11.86 -6.01 -15.01
N GLY A 57 12.29 -5.80 -13.77
CA GLY A 57 11.47 -5.26 -12.69
C GLY A 57 10.85 -3.90 -13.02
N ILE A 58 11.52 -3.08 -13.83
CA ILE A 58 10.97 -1.80 -14.33
C ILE A 58 9.75 -2.07 -15.23
N GLY A 59 9.81 -3.08 -16.09
CA GLY A 59 8.66 -3.54 -16.87
C GLY A 59 7.50 -4.00 -15.97
N GLY A 60 7.82 -4.70 -14.87
CA GLY A 60 6.82 -5.09 -13.87
C GLY A 60 6.15 -3.87 -13.22
N SER A 61 6.94 -2.85 -12.88
CA SER A 61 6.43 -1.59 -12.32
C SER A 61 5.55 -0.81 -13.32
N LEU A 62 5.83 -0.93 -14.63
CA LEU A 62 4.99 -0.35 -15.68
C LEU A 62 3.63 -1.06 -15.78
N ILE A 63 3.60 -2.38 -15.62
CA ILE A 63 2.33 -3.12 -15.53
C ILE A 63 1.53 -2.66 -14.32
N PHE A 64 2.19 -2.50 -13.16
CA PHE A 64 1.57 -1.92 -11.99
C PHE A 64 0.99 -0.53 -12.28
N PHE A 65 1.75 0.36 -12.93
CA PHE A 65 1.27 1.69 -13.32
C PHE A 65 -0.03 1.63 -14.11
N LEU A 66 -0.08 0.79 -15.16
CA LEU A 66 -1.23 0.68 -16.05
C LEU A 66 -2.46 0.15 -15.31
N LEU A 67 -2.31 -0.93 -14.54
CA LEU A 67 -3.41 -1.54 -13.80
C LEU A 67 -3.87 -0.68 -12.62
N CYS A 68 -2.93 -0.05 -11.90
CA CYS A 68 -3.26 0.88 -10.82
C CYS A 68 -3.97 2.13 -11.34
N THR A 69 -3.58 2.66 -12.52
CA THR A 69 -4.31 3.74 -13.20
C THR A 69 -5.72 3.32 -13.55
N TYR A 70 -5.88 2.13 -14.13
CA TYR A 70 -7.19 1.58 -14.44
C TYR A 70 -8.07 1.48 -13.18
N LEU A 71 -7.55 0.91 -12.10
CA LEU A 71 -8.29 0.77 -10.84
C LEU A 71 -8.61 2.14 -10.24
N ALA A 72 -7.64 3.04 -10.17
CA ALA A 72 -7.80 4.34 -9.53
C ALA A 72 -8.89 5.17 -10.23
N VAL A 73 -8.80 5.32 -11.55
CA VAL A 73 -9.82 6.01 -12.34
C VAL A 73 -11.18 5.33 -12.20
N SER A 74 -11.23 4.00 -12.29
CA SER A 74 -12.49 3.26 -12.21
C SER A 74 -13.21 3.44 -10.88
N LEU A 75 -12.46 3.38 -9.77
CA LEU A 75 -13.00 3.47 -8.42
C LEU A 75 -13.41 4.90 -8.07
N LEU A 76 -12.59 5.90 -8.43
CA LEU A 76 -12.95 7.32 -8.27
C LEU A 76 -14.24 7.65 -9.04
N LEU A 77 -14.35 7.19 -10.30
CA LEU A 77 -15.55 7.41 -11.10
C LEU A 77 -16.78 6.65 -10.57
N ALA A 78 -16.59 5.42 -10.07
CA ALA A 78 -17.66 4.67 -9.43
C ALA A 78 -18.17 5.38 -8.18
N GLY A 79 -17.27 5.89 -7.34
CA GLY A 79 -17.57 6.73 -6.19
C GLY A 79 -18.36 7.98 -6.58
N HIS A 80 -17.89 8.72 -7.59
CA HIS A 80 -18.56 9.91 -8.10
C HIS A 80 -19.98 9.63 -8.61
N LYS A 81 -20.19 8.49 -9.27
CA LYS A 81 -21.48 8.12 -9.86
C LYS A 81 -22.47 7.55 -8.82
N HIS A 82 -21.99 6.74 -7.89
CA HIS A 82 -22.85 5.92 -7.02
C HIS A 82 -22.84 6.37 -5.55
N GLY A 83 -21.92 7.26 -5.15
CA GLY A 83 -21.81 7.73 -3.78
C GLY A 83 -21.38 6.65 -2.79
N PHE A 84 -20.58 5.67 -3.22
CA PHE A 84 -20.12 4.59 -2.35
C PHE A 84 -19.28 5.12 -1.20
N MET A 85 -19.71 4.82 0.03
CA MET A 85 -19.00 5.19 1.25
C MET A 85 -18.44 3.99 2.01
N ASN A 86 -18.87 2.77 1.66
CA ASN A 86 -18.53 1.54 2.37
C ASN A 86 -17.90 0.50 1.44
N LEU A 87 -16.86 -0.18 1.92
CA LEU A 87 -16.10 -1.21 1.18
C LEU A 87 -17.00 -2.34 0.63
N ASP A 88 -17.97 -2.79 1.44
CA ASP A 88 -18.88 -3.88 1.08
C ASP A 88 -19.77 -3.55 -0.12
N GLU A 89 -20.18 -2.27 -0.25
CA GLU A 89 -20.97 -1.81 -1.39
C GLU A 89 -20.16 -1.88 -2.69
N VAL A 90 -18.88 -1.53 -2.61
CA VAL A 90 -17.95 -1.56 -3.76
C VAL A 90 -17.70 -3.00 -4.20
N PHE A 91 -17.44 -3.92 -3.26
CA PHE A 91 -17.27 -5.34 -3.57
C PHE A 91 -18.54 -5.95 -4.18
N LYS A 92 -19.70 -5.71 -3.56
CA LYS A 92 -21.00 -6.19 -4.08
C LYS A 92 -21.32 -5.60 -5.44
N TYR A 93 -20.97 -4.33 -5.66
CA TYR A 93 -21.10 -3.72 -6.97
C TYR A 93 -20.29 -4.52 -8.00
N TYR A 94 -19.00 -4.73 -7.83
CA TYR A 94 -18.19 -5.37 -8.88
C TYR A 94 -18.39 -6.88 -9.03
N THR A 95 -18.78 -7.59 -7.97
CA THR A 95 -18.79 -9.06 -7.96
C THR A 95 -20.14 -9.70 -7.67
N GLY A 96 -21.15 -8.92 -7.31
CA GLY A 96 -22.45 -9.40 -6.85
C GLY A 96 -22.47 -9.76 -5.36
N ASN A 97 -23.64 -10.18 -4.87
CA ASN A 97 -23.90 -10.31 -3.43
C ASN A 97 -23.06 -11.41 -2.74
N ILE A 98 -22.93 -12.58 -3.37
CA ILE A 98 -22.24 -13.74 -2.77
C ILE A 98 -20.73 -13.49 -2.75
N LEU A 99 -20.14 -13.28 -3.92
CA LEU A 99 -18.70 -13.05 -4.05
C LEU A 99 -18.27 -11.77 -3.30
N GLY A 100 -19.12 -10.74 -3.25
CA GLY A 100 -18.80 -9.51 -2.54
C GLY A 100 -18.61 -9.73 -1.03
N VAL A 101 -19.43 -10.61 -0.43
CA VAL A 101 -19.28 -10.98 0.99
C VAL A 101 -18.03 -11.82 1.21
N VAL A 102 -17.71 -12.74 0.28
CA VAL A 102 -16.49 -13.55 0.34
C VAL A 102 -15.24 -12.66 0.30
N PHE A 103 -15.13 -11.77 -0.69
CA PHE A 103 -14.00 -10.85 -0.82
C PHE A 103 -13.88 -9.91 0.37
N SER A 104 -15.00 -9.37 0.87
CA SER A 104 -15.01 -8.53 2.06
C SER A 104 -14.51 -9.28 3.32
N SER A 105 -14.96 -10.51 3.53
CA SER A 105 -14.53 -11.32 4.68
C SER A 105 -13.06 -11.73 4.57
N TYR A 106 -12.63 -12.09 3.36
CA TYR A 106 -11.25 -12.40 3.06
C TYR A 106 -10.31 -11.20 3.27
N ALA A 107 -10.75 -10.00 2.88
CA ALA A 107 -10.00 -8.77 3.09
C ALA A 107 -9.63 -8.58 4.57
N VAL A 108 -10.54 -8.89 5.50
CA VAL A 108 -10.28 -8.77 6.95
C VAL A 108 -9.16 -9.70 7.41
N VAL A 109 -9.16 -10.95 6.95
CA VAL A 109 -8.10 -11.92 7.26
C VAL A 109 -6.77 -11.42 6.74
N MET A 110 -6.74 -10.93 5.50
CA MET A 110 -5.52 -10.42 4.88
C MET A 110 -5.01 -9.13 5.54
N THR A 111 -5.91 -8.22 5.92
CA THR A 111 -5.57 -7.03 6.72
C THR A 111 -4.88 -7.42 8.03
N PHE A 112 -5.38 -8.45 8.72
CA PHE A 112 -4.73 -8.96 9.93
C PHE A 112 -3.37 -9.61 9.65
N SER A 113 -3.23 -10.38 8.57
CA SER A 113 -1.95 -10.95 8.15
C SER A 113 -0.92 -9.87 7.84
N VAL A 114 -1.30 -8.78 7.17
CA VAL A 114 -0.39 -7.65 6.94
C VAL A 114 -0.04 -6.94 8.26
N TYR A 115 -0.95 -6.86 9.23
CA TYR A 115 -0.61 -6.37 10.57
C TYR A 115 0.47 -7.23 11.25
N VAL A 116 0.36 -8.56 11.20
CA VAL A 116 1.41 -9.49 11.68
C VAL A 116 2.75 -9.23 10.99
N LEU A 117 2.72 -9.07 9.66
CA LEU A 117 3.89 -8.76 8.84
C LEU A 117 4.55 -7.43 9.27
N MET A 118 3.75 -6.40 9.57
CA MET A 118 4.27 -5.11 10.05
C MET A 118 4.96 -5.23 11.41
N LEU A 119 4.41 -6.04 12.34
CA LEU A 119 5.06 -6.29 13.63
C LEU A 119 6.42 -6.97 13.44
N SER A 120 6.52 -7.92 12.51
CA SER A 120 7.81 -8.57 12.18
C SER A 120 8.79 -7.55 11.58
N GLY A 121 8.33 -6.72 10.63
CA GLY A 121 9.12 -5.66 10.02
C GLY A 121 9.69 -4.67 11.04
N ALA A 122 8.89 -4.22 12.01
CA ALA A 122 9.39 -3.36 13.10
C ALA A 122 10.45 -4.04 13.99
N GLY A 123 10.30 -5.34 14.22
CA GLY A 123 11.32 -6.16 14.89
C GLY A 123 12.63 -6.17 14.10
N SER A 124 12.56 -6.39 12.78
CA SER A 124 13.71 -6.36 11.89
C SER A 124 14.37 -4.98 11.81
N VAL A 125 13.59 -3.89 11.82
CA VAL A 125 14.14 -2.52 11.87
C VAL A 125 15.05 -2.34 13.07
N LEU A 126 14.60 -2.64 14.30
CA LEU A 126 15.44 -2.46 15.48
C LEU A 126 16.59 -3.47 15.56
N ASN A 127 16.38 -4.69 15.03
CA ASN A 127 17.42 -5.71 14.98
C ASN A 127 18.58 -5.29 14.07
N GLU A 128 18.30 -4.86 12.83
CA GLU A 128 19.35 -4.45 11.90
C GLU A 128 20.01 -3.12 12.28
N SER A 129 19.28 -2.26 12.99
CA SER A 129 19.81 -0.96 13.41
C SER A 129 20.69 -1.03 14.66
N TYR A 130 20.27 -1.81 15.65
CA TYR A 130 20.83 -1.78 17.00
C TYR A 130 21.21 -3.15 17.55
N GLY A 131 20.99 -4.23 16.79
CA GLY A 131 21.26 -5.61 17.23
C GLY A 131 20.27 -6.16 18.25
N TYR A 132 19.17 -5.45 18.54
CA TYR A 132 18.17 -5.94 19.50
C TYR A 132 17.45 -7.18 18.98
N PRO A 133 17.08 -8.13 19.85
CA PRO A 133 16.25 -9.26 19.44
C PRO A 133 14.95 -8.79 18.76
N VAL A 134 14.54 -9.48 17.69
CA VAL A 134 13.37 -9.11 16.87
C VAL A 134 12.11 -8.88 17.72
N TYR A 135 11.90 -9.69 18.76
CA TYR A 135 10.73 -9.57 19.63
C TYR A 135 10.64 -8.21 20.34
N VAL A 136 11.74 -7.50 20.56
CA VAL A 136 11.74 -6.18 21.21
C VAL A 136 11.02 -5.16 20.33
N GLY A 137 11.39 -5.09 19.04
CA GLY A 137 10.75 -4.16 18.10
C GLY A 137 9.31 -4.55 17.78
N SER A 138 9.04 -5.85 17.64
CA SER A 138 7.68 -6.36 17.41
C SER A 138 6.75 -6.07 18.61
N LEU A 139 7.23 -6.28 19.84
CA LEU A 139 6.46 -6.00 21.06
C LEU A 139 6.24 -4.50 21.25
N LEU A 140 7.29 -3.69 21.03
CA LEU A 140 7.19 -2.24 21.12
C LEU A 140 6.13 -1.72 20.14
N LEU A 141 6.17 -2.16 18.89
CA LEU A 141 5.17 -1.74 17.91
C LEU A 141 3.77 -2.21 18.29
N ALA A 142 3.61 -3.47 18.72
CA ALA A 142 2.33 -4.01 19.15
C ALA A 142 1.73 -3.19 20.31
N ALA A 143 2.56 -2.81 21.29
CA ALA A 143 2.15 -1.98 22.42
C ALA A 143 1.71 -0.58 21.98
N ILE A 144 2.50 0.09 21.13
CA ILE A 144 2.16 1.45 20.62
C ILE A 144 0.86 1.41 19.81
N VAL A 145 0.70 0.41 18.94
CA VAL A 145 -0.53 0.23 18.16
C VAL A 145 -1.73 -0.03 19.07
N LEU A 146 -1.59 -0.92 20.06
CA LEU A 146 -2.65 -1.23 21.02
C LEU A 146 -3.08 0.01 21.80
N LEU A 147 -2.14 0.79 22.33
CA LEU A 147 -2.42 2.04 23.04
C LEU A 147 -3.17 3.02 22.14
N THR A 148 -2.71 3.19 20.89
CA THR A 148 -3.35 4.08 19.91
C THR A 148 -4.80 3.70 19.66
N VAL A 149 -5.05 2.41 19.43
CA VAL A 149 -6.39 1.86 19.18
C VAL A 149 -7.29 2.00 20.42
N TYR A 150 -6.71 1.93 21.62
CA TYR A 150 -7.43 2.07 22.90
C TYR A 150 -7.88 3.50 23.18
N PHE A 151 -7.02 4.49 22.90
CA PHE A 151 -7.31 5.91 23.10
C PHE A 151 -8.06 6.56 21.92
N GLY A 152 -8.22 5.82 20.82
CA GLY A 152 -9.04 6.23 19.68
C GLY A 152 -8.22 6.83 18.53
N LEU A 153 -8.72 6.62 17.30
CA LEU A 153 -7.99 6.88 16.07
C LEU A 153 -7.82 8.36 15.70
N HIS A 154 -8.52 9.29 16.37
CA HIS A 154 -8.50 10.70 15.99
C HIS A 154 -7.10 11.32 16.06
N GLY A 155 -6.28 10.95 17.05
CA GLY A 155 -4.88 11.37 17.13
C GLY A 155 -4.00 10.75 16.03
N LEU A 156 -4.30 9.51 15.64
CA LEU A 156 -3.56 8.78 14.62
C LEU A 156 -3.69 9.42 13.24
N ILE A 157 -4.89 9.90 12.87
CA ILE A 157 -5.13 10.50 11.55
C ILE A 157 -4.20 11.70 11.31
N ASN A 158 -3.97 12.53 12.33
CA ASN A 158 -3.06 13.67 12.24
C ASN A 158 -1.60 13.22 12.08
N ILE A 159 -1.17 12.20 12.84
CA ILE A 159 0.19 11.65 12.78
C ILE A 159 0.49 11.06 11.39
N ILE A 160 -0.43 10.25 10.86
CA ILE A 160 -0.32 9.65 9.52
C ILE A 160 -0.19 10.74 8.45
N GLY A 161 -0.96 11.82 8.57
CA GLY A 161 -0.99 12.92 7.61
C GLY A 161 0.36 13.62 7.40
N TYR A 162 1.25 13.60 8.39
CA TYR A 162 2.60 14.19 8.29
C TYR A 162 3.69 13.16 7.96
N ILE A 163 3.59 11.95 8.53
CA ILE A 163 4.63 10.93 8.37
C ILE A 163 4.69 10.39 6.94
N GLY A 164 3.53 10.16 6.30
CA GLY A 164 3.47 9.63 4.94
C GLY A 164 4.27 10.46 3.92
N PRO A 165 3.98 11.78 3.77
CA PRO A 165 4.74 12.65 2.88
C PRO A 165 6.24 12.72 3.21
N LEU A 166 6.60 12.75 4.50
CA LEU A 166 8.00 12.76 4.94
C LEU A 166 8.74 11.48 4.50
N LEU A 167 8.10 10.32 4.64
CA LEU A 167 8.66 9.04 4.18
C LEU A 167 8.90 9.03 2.68
N VAL A 168 7.92 9.48 1.89
CA VAL A 168 8.04 9.54 0.43
C VAL A 168 9.25 10.39 0.03
N VAL A 169 9.41 11.58 0.62
CA VAL A 169 10.54 12.47 0.33
C VAL A 169 11.87 11.79 0.68
N LEU A 170 11.97 11.15 1.85
CA LEU A 170 13.21 10.50 2.27
C LEU A 170 13.59 9.33 1.39
N ILE A 171 12.63 8.48 1.02
CA ILE A 171 12.85 7.37 0.08
C ILE A 171 13.38 7.92 -1.25
N LEU A 172 12.75 8.96 -1.80
CA LEU A 172 13.18 9.57 -3.05
C LEU A 172 14.58 10.17 -2.96
N VAL A 173 14.91 10.85 -1.86
CA VAL A 173 16.27 11.40 -1.64
C VAL A 173 17.31 10.28 -1.61
N ILE A 174 17.09 9.23 -0.81
CA ILE A 174 18.06 8.12 -0.67
C ILE A 174 18.26 7.41 -2.00
N THR A 175 17.17 7.04 -2.66
CA THR A 175 17.21 6.31 -3.94
C THR A 175 17.81 7.15 -5.07
N ALA A 176 17.45 8.44 -5.16
CA ALA A 176 18.06 9.36 -6.12
C ALA A 176 19.55 9.53 -5.87
N SER A 177 19.97 9.76 -4.62
CA SER A 177 21.39 9.90 -4.28
C SER A 177 22.19 8.67 -4.66
N LYS A 178 21.66 7.46 -4.41
CA LYS A 178 22.34 6.21 -4.78
C LYS A 178 22.48 6.02 -6.29
N VAL A 179 21.44 6.33 -7.07
CA VAL A 179 21.50 6.20 -8.53
C VAL A 179 22.41 7.27 -9.16
N ILE A 180 22.46 8.48 -8.60
CA ILE A 180 23.28 9.58 -9.12
C ILE A 180 24.76 9.41 -8.79
N GLN A 181 25.10 8.92 -7.58
CA GLN A 181 26.49 8.77 -7.15
C GLN A 181 27.25 7.75 -8.00
N ASP A 182 26.64 6.59 -8.27
CA ASP A 182 27.30 5.49 -8.97
C ASP A 182 26.39 4.84 -10.02
N PRO A 183 26.07 5.52 -11.14
CA PRO A 183 25.15 4.99 -12.16
C PRO A 183 25.59 3.64 -12.74
N GLY A 184 26.90 3.42 -12.86
CA GLY A 184 27.47 2.17 -13.38
C GLY A 184 27.21 0.95 -12.49
N LEU A 185 26.90 1.15 -11.21
CA LEU A 185 26.58 0.03 -10.31
C LEU A 185 25.24 -0.63 -10.65
N VAL A 186 24.34 0.05 -11.39
CA VAL A 186 23.11 -0.59 -11.88
C VAL A 186 23.44 -1.77 -12.79
N GLU A 187 24.41 -1.65 -13.68
CA GLU A 187 24.82 -2.73 -14.58
C GLU A 187 25.48 -3.87 -13.79
N VAL A 188 26.36 -3.53 -12.85
CA VAL A 188 27.04 -4.50 -11.97
C VAL A 188 26.04 -5.29 -11.15
N GLY A 189 25.12 -4.60 -10.47
CA GLY A 189 24.07 -5.23 -9.69
C GLY A 189 23.13 -6.07 -10.54
N ASN A 190 22.75 -5.59 -11.73
CA ASN A 190 21.90 -6.35 -12.65
C ASN A 190 22.57 -7.65 -13.14
N ALA A 191 23.88 -7.63 -13.36
CA ALA A 191 24.63 -8.83 -13.72
C ALA A 191 24.77 -9.83 -12.57
N LEU A 192 24.75 -9.35 -11.31
CA LEU A 192 24.85 -10.19 -10.12
C LEU A 192 23.56 -10.95 -9.81
N ILE A 193 22.40 -10.31 -9.97
CA ILE A 193 21.07 -10.83 -9.56
C ILE A 193 20.79 -12.28 -9.98
N PRO A 194 21.04 -12.71 -11.23
CA PRO A 194 20.75 -14.10 -11.65
C PRO A 194 21.53 -15.17 -10.88
N SER A 195 22.63 -14.80 -10.22
CA SER A 195 23.45 -15.69 -9.39
C SER A 195 23.07 -15.71 -7.91
N LEU A 196 22.16 -14.82 -7.48
CA LEU A 196 21.75 -14.69 -6.09
C LEU A 196 20.51 -15.53 -5.79
N GLU A 197 20.52 -16.23 -4.66
CA GLU A 197 19.32 -16.87 -4.12
C GLU A 197 18.48 -15.84 -3.35
N MET A 198 17.54 -15.22 -4.05
CA MET A 198 16.67 -14.19 -3.50
C MET A 198 15.22 -14.67 -3.38
N LEU A 199 14.54 -14.24 -2.31
CA LEU A 199 13.09 -14.44 -2.20
C LEU A 199 12.38 -13.59 -3.25
N GLN A 200 11.45 -14.23 -3.95
CA GLN A 200 10.63 -13.58 -4.97
C GLN A 200 9.17 -13.98 -4.80
N VAL A 201 8.28 -13.01 -4.93
CA VAL A 201 6.83 -13.21 -4.86
C VAL A 201 6.26 -13.93 -6.09
N SER A 202 7.00 -13.88 -7.20
CA SER A 202 6.67 -14.48 -8.49
C SER A 202 7.95 -14.71 -9.27
N SER A 203 8.03 -15.84 -9.99
CA SER A 203 9.12 -16.15 -10.93
C SER A 203 9.08 -15.31 -12.20
N TYR A 204 7.98 -14.61 -12.46
CA TYR A 204 7.80 -13.78 -13.65
C TYR A 204 7.65 -12.30 -13.28
N TRP A 205 8.52 -11.46 -13.83
CA TRP A 205 8.54 -10.01 -13.61
C TRP A 205 7.19 -9.33 -13.91
N TRP A 206 6.49 -9.78 -14.93
CA TRP A 206 5.22 -9.19 -15.35
C TRP A 206 4.10 -9.53 -14.35
N LEU A 207 4.11 -10.75 -13.84
CA LEU A 207 3.16 -11.22 -12.85
C LEU A 207 3.40 -10.53 -11.51
N SER A 208 4.65 -10.19 -11.15
CA SER A 208 4.93 -9.32 -10.00
C SER A 208 4.19 -7.98 -10.10
N GLY A 209 4.15 -7.35 -11.27
CA GLY A 209 3.39 -6.11 -11.49
C GLY A 209 1.88 -6.28 -11.27
N VAL A 210 1.32 -7.40 -11.71
CA VAL A 210 -0.09 -7.75 -11.49
C VAL A 210 -0.36 -7.98 -10.00
N LEU A 211 0.45 -8.80 -9.34
CA LEU A 211 0.30 -9.13 -7.92
C LEU A 211 0.50 -7.90 -7.04
N TYR A 212 1.46 -7.03 -7.36
CA TYR A 212 1.69 -5.77 -6.65
C TYR A 212 0.50 -4.82 -6.79
N THR A 213 -0.17 -4.81 -7.94
CA THR A 213 -1.44 -4.08 -8.07
C THR A 213 -2.53 -4.72 -7.20
N ALA A 214 -2.61 -6.05 -7.23
CA ALA A 214 -3.64 -6.80 -6.55
C ALA A 214 -3.58 -6.65 -5.03
N ILE A 215 -2.39 -6.60 -4.42
CA ILE A 215 -2.28 -6.37 -2.97
C ILE A 215 -2.85 -5.01 -2.53
N GLN A 216 -2.91 -4.02 -3.43
CA GLN A 216 -3.47 -2.70 -3.13
C GLN A 216 -4.99 -2.63 -3.23
N VAL A 217 -5.63 -3.62 -3.85
CA VAL A 217 -7.06 -3.61 -4.20
C VAL A 217 -7.96 -3.34 -2.99
N VAL A 218 -7.73 -4.04 -1.87
CA VAL A 218 -8.54 -3.87 -0.65
C VAL A 218 -8.49 -2.41 -0.17
N GLY A 219 -7.28 -1.85 -0.11
CA GLY A 219 -7.06 -0.47 0.28
C GLY A 219 -7.73 0.51 -0.68
N LEU A 220 -7.49 0.36 -1.99
CA LEU A 220 -8.05 1.25 -3.01
C LEU A 220 -9.58 1.20 -3.04
N PHE A 221 -10.19 0.03 -2.86
CA PHE A 221 -11.64 -0.12 -2.81
C PHE A 221 -12.26 0.56 -1.59
N SER A 222 -11.55 0.60 -0.46
CA SER A 222 -12.03 1.25 0.76
C SER A 222 -11.95 2.78 0.70
N PHE A 223 -11.02 3.31 -0.09
CA PHE A 223 -10.59 4.70 -0.02
C PHE A 223 -11.02 5.55 -1.22
N LEU A 224 -10.79 5.07 -2.45
CA LEU A 224 -10.99 5.88 -3.64
C LEU A 224 -12.45 6.18 -3.97
N PRO A 225 -13.41 5.25 -3.82
CA PRO A 225 -14.81 5.56 -4.06
C PRO A 225 -15.33 6.67 -3.13
N ALA A 226 -14.91 6.66 -1.86
CA ALA A 226 -15.28 7.70 -0.90
C ALA A 226 -14.74 9.08 -1.33
N ILE A 227 -13.49 9.17 -1.80
CA ILE A 227 -12.96 10.42 -2.39
C ILE A 227 -13.76 10.82 -3.62
N GLY A 228 -14.00 9.88 -4.53
CA GLY A 228 -14.75 10.12 -5.77
C GLY A 228 -16.12 10.72 -5.52
N ALA A 229 -16.81 10.28 -4.47
CA ALA A 229 -18.12 10.79 -4.06
C ALA A 229 -18.11 12.27 -3.61
N THR A 230 -16.94 12.80 -3.22
CA THR A 230 -16.79 14.20 -2.74
C THR A 230 -16.33 15.17 -3.82
N VAL A 231 -15.85 14.66 -4.95
CA VAL A 231 -15.30 15.50 -6.04
C VAL A 231 -16.34 15.67 -7.14
N ASP A 232 -16.58 16.92 -7.48
CA ASP A 232 -17.69 17.36 -8.31
C ASP A 232 -17.40 17.30 -9.83
N ASN A 233 -16.12 17.31 -10.21
CA ASN A 233 -15.68 17.35 -11.62
C ASN A 233 -15.03 16.01 -12.03
N ARG A 234 -15.68 15.32 -12.97
CA ARG A 234 -15.21 14.05 -13.53
C ARG A 234 -13.79 14.14 -14.11
N LYS A 235 -13.42 15.26 -14.76
CA LYS A 235 -12.09 15.41 -15.37
C LYS A 235 -10.99 15.43 -14.32
N ASP A 236 -11.22 16.10 -13.19
CA ASP A 236 -10.26 16.17 -12.09
C ASP A 236 -9.97 14.78 -11.51
N LEU A 237 -11.00 13.94 -11.39
CA LEU A 237 -10.86 12.55 -10.96
C LEU A 237 -10.03 11.70 -11.93
N VAL A 238 -10.24 11.86 -13.24
CA VAL A 238 -9.45 11.12 -14.25
C VAL A 238 -7.99 11.56 -14.21
N TYR A 239 -7.71 12.86 -14.21
CA TYR A 239 -6.34 13.36 -14.16
C TYR A 239 -5.64 12.97 -12.86
N ALA A 240 -6.32 13.02 -11.71
CA ALA A 240 -5.76 12.55 -10.45
C ALA A 240 -5.49 11.04 -10.44
N GLY A 241 -6.41 10.25 -10.98
CA GLY A 241 -6.29 8.80 -11.11
C GLY A 241 -5.20 8.35 -12.07
N VAL A 242 -4.66 9.24 -12.91
CA VAL A 242 -3.47 9.00 -13.76
C VAL A 242 -2.20 9.55 -13.10
N LEU A 243 -2.26 10.78 -12.57
CA LEU A 243 -1.10 11.44 -11.96
C LEU A 243 -0.59 10.68 -10.74
N GLY A 244 -1.47 10.22 -9.86
CA GLY A 244 -1.09 9.47 -8.66
C GLY A 244 -0.28 8.21 -8.99
N PRO A 245 -0.80 7.28 -9.81
CA PRO A 245 -0.04 6.09 -10.22
C PRO A 245 1.23 6.41 -11.00
N ALA A 246 1.24 7.47 -11.81
CA ALA A 246 2.44 7.90 -12.53
C ALA A 246 3.56 8.32 -11.56
N LEU A 247 3.22 9.09 -10.51
CA LEU A 247 4.19 9.49 -9.47
C LEU A 247 4.72 8.27 -8.69
N ILE A 248 3.84 7.32 -8.35
CA ILE A 248 4.23 6.09 -7.67
C ILE A 248 5.14 5.25 -8.57
N PHE A 249 4.82 5.14 -9.86
CA PHE A 249 5.66 4.45 -10.84
C PHE A 249 7.06 5.05 -10.93
N CYS A 250 7.18 6.38 -11.02
CA CYS A 250 8.49 7.03 -11.04
C CYS A 250 9.28 6.74 -9.76
N ALA A 251 8.64 6.84 -8.59
CA ALA A 251 9.27 6.52 -7.31
C ALA A 251 9.71 5.04 -7.25
N LEU A 252 8.87 4.13 -7.75
CA LEU A 252 9.12 2.70 -7.77
C LEU A 252 10.25 2.33 -8.73
N ALA A 253 10.25 2.86 -9.95
CA ALA A 253 11.33 2.67 -10.91
C ALA A 253 12.68 3.16 -10.37
N LEU A 254 12.69 4.34 -9.74
CA LEU A 254 13.89 4.88 -9.10
C LEU A 254 14.37 3.99 -7.94
N THR A 255 13.45 3.50 -7.12
CA THR A 255 13.78 2.61 -6.00
C THR A 255 14.30 1.27 -6.48
N ILE A 256 13.73 0.72 -7.56
CA ILE A 256 14.22 -0.52 -8.21
C ILE A 256 15.67 -0.31 -8.66
N LEU A 257 15.95 0.78 -9.37
CA LEU A 257 17.31 1.10 -9.84
C LEU A 257 18.29 1.25 -8.67
N ALA A 258 17.89 1.93 -7.60
CA ALA A 258 18.73 2.10 -6.41
C ALA A 258 19.01 0.79 -5.66
N LEU A 259 18.02 -0.11 -5.58
CA LEU A 259 18.21 -1.44 -4.98
C LEU A 259 19.10 -2.32 -5.85
N ILE A 260 18.93 -2.27 -7.18
CA ILE A 260 19.82 -2.97 -8.12
C ILE A 260 21.25 -2.45 -7.98
N SER A 261 21.46 -1.12 -7.98
CA SER A 261 22.81 -0.58 -7.84
C SER A 261 23.47 -0.92 -6.51
N SER A 262 22.67 -1.08 -5.46
CA SER A 262 23.15 -1.44 -4.12
C SER A 262 23.17 -2.96 -3.86
N MET A 263 22.82 -3.79 -4.85
CA MET A 263 22.62 -5.24 -4.67
C MET A 263 23.82 -5.98 -4.04
N PRO A 264 25.09 -5.65 -4.35
CA PRO A 264 26.24 -6.27 -3.67
C PRO A 264 26.21 -6.13 -2.15
N ASP A 265 25.62 -5.06 -1.64
CA ASP A 265 25.60 -4.73 -0.22
C ASP A 265 24.28 -5.06 0.48
N VAL A 266 23.16 -4.93 -0.25
CA VAL A 266 21.81 -5.05 0.34
C VAL A 266 21.18 -6.43 0.19
N ASN A 267 21.79 -7.33 -0.58
CA ASN A 267 21.31 -8.71 -0.68
C ASN A 267 21.32 -9.39 0.70
N GLY A 268 20.22 -10.08 1.03
CA GLY A 268 20.02 -10.73 2.33
C GLY A 268 19.71 -9.77 3.50
N LYS A 269 19.63 -8.46 3.29
CA LYS A 269 19.21 -7.49 4.33
C LYS A 269 17.69 -7.43 4.40
N LEU A 270 17.13 -7.46 5.62
CA LEU A 270 15.71 -7.31 5.89
C LEU A 270 15.25 -5.86 5.76
N ILE A 271 16.12 -4.86 5.89
CA ILE A 271 15.77 -3.45 5.69
C ILE A 271 16.77 -2.79 4.70
N PRO A 272 16.74 -3.15 3.40
CA PRO A 272 17.67 -2.61 2.39
C PRO A 272 17.76 -1.07 2.36
N MET A 273 16.64 -0.38 2.54
CA MET A 273 16.60 1.08 2.56
C MET A 273 17.41 1.67 3.71
N LEU A 274 17.44 1.02 4.88
CA LEU A 274 18.24 1.45 6.02
C LEU A 274 19.73 1.36 5.71
N TYR A 275 20.14 0.28 5.06
CA TYR A 275 21.54 0.11 4.66
C TYR A 275 21.96 1.18 3.65
N MET A 276 21.14 1.45 2.63
CA MET A 276 21.40 2.52 1.66
C MET A 276 21.47 3.90 2.34
N ALA A 277 20.54 4.19 3.25
CA ALA A 277 20.50 5.44 4.00
C ALA A 277 21.75 5.65 4.86
N SER A 278 22.26 4.58 5.50
CA SER A 278 23.45 4.67 6.36
C SER A 278 24.70 5.13 5.61
N GLY A 279 24.84 4.75 4.32
CA GLY A 279 25.94 5.21 3.48
C GLY A 279 25.75 6.62 2.92
N THR A 280 24.52 7.09 2.77
CA THR A 280 24.23 8.42 2.21
C THR A 280 24.14 9.50 3.29
N LEU A 281 23.57 9.20 4.46
CA LEU A 281 23.33 10.14 5.56
C LEU A 281 23.73 9.53 6.93
N PRO A 282 25.04 9.30 7.20
CA PRO A 282 25.50 8.60 8.39
C PRO A 282 25.03 9.26 9.71
N PHE A 283 25.03 10.59 9.75
CA PHE A 283 24.61 11.39 10.92
C PHE A 283 23.09 11.35 11.19
N ILE A 284 22.30 10.84 10.24
CA ILE A 284 20.84 10.78 10.30
C ILE A 284 20.36 9.33 10.45
N SER A 285 21.26 8.33 10.45
CA SER A 285 20.89 6.91 10.48
C SER A 285 19.89 6.57 11.60
N SER A 286 20.13 7.03 12.84
CA SER A 286 19.17 6.82 13.95
C SER A 286 17.82 7.54 13.74
N LEU A 287 17.81 8.72 13.14
CA LEU A 287 16.56 9.40 12.78
C LEU A 287 15.83 8.62 11.68
N PHE A 288 16.56 8.02 10.73
CA PHE A 288 15.97 7.21 9.67
C PHE A 288 15.30 5.94 10.23
N VAL A 289 15.90 5.31 11.24
CA VAL A 289 15.29 4.18 11.97
C VAL A 289 13.97 4.59 12.59
N VAL A 290 13.94 5.72 13.31
CA VAL A 290 12.70 6.25 13.90
C VAL A 290 11.65 6.51 12.83
N ILE A 291 12.05 7.06 11.70
CA ILE A 291 11.14 7.38 10.60
C ILE A 291 10.59 6.11 9.93
N ILE A 292 11.43 5.10 9.63
CA ILE A 292 10.95 3.82 9.11
C ILE A 292 10.00 3.18 10.12
N PHE A 293 10.38 3.13 11.40
CA PHE A 293 9.55 2.55 12.45
C PHE A 293 8.20 3.28 12.56
N ALA A 294 8.20 4.60 12.46
CA ALA A 294 6.99 5.40 12.43
C ALA A 294 6.15 5.11 11.16
N GLY A 295 6.79 4.88 10.02
CA GLY A 295 6.13 4.38 8.80
C GLY A 295 5.44 3.03 9.00
N VAL A 296 6.15 2.06 9.57
CA VAL A 296 5.57 0.75 9.93
C VAL A 296 4.37 0.92 10.87
N PHE A 297 4.47 1.82 11.85
CA PHE A 297 3.36 2.18 12.73
C PHE A 297 2.15 2.77 11.99
N THR A 298 2.38 3.70 11.07
CA THR A 298 1.28 4.32 10.29
C THR A 298 0.53 3.31 9.41
N THR A 299 1.16 2.19 9.06
CA THR A 299 0.49 1.07 8.38
C THR A 299 -0.16 0.12 9.38
N ALA A 300 0.54 -0.29 10.46
CA ALA A 300 0.05 -1.28 11.41
C ALA A 300 -1.21 -0.83 12.17
N ALA A 301 -1.26 0.43 12.62
CA ALA A 301 -2.36 0.91 13.45
C ALA A 301 -3.72 0.95 12.71
N PRO A 302 -3.82 1.49 11.48
CA PRO A 302 -5.06 1.43 10.71
C PRO A 302 -5.49 -0.01 10.39
N LEU A 303 -4.55 -0.92 10.08
CA LEU A 303 -4.89 -2.31 9.77
C LEU A 303 -5.56 -3.00 10.97
N LEU A 304 -5.00 -2.87 12.18
CA LEU A 304 -5.64 -3.43 13.36
C LEU A 304 -7.01 -2.80 13.61
N TRP A 305 -7.12 -1.48 13.46
CA TRP A 305 -8.40 -0.77 13.63
C TRP A 305 -9.49 -1.23 12.64
N VAL A 306 -9.15 -1.44 11.37
CA VAL A 306 -10.07 -1.96 10.35
C VAL A 306 -10.61 -3.34 10.74
N VAL A 307 -9.76 -4.22 11.26
CA VAL A 307 -10.19 -5.55 11.72
C VAL A 307 -11.11 -5.44 12.93
N LEU A 308 -10.80 -4.58 13.89
CA LEU A 308 -11.60 -4.42 15.11
C LEU A 308 -12.99 -3.88 14.83
N THR A 309 -13.07 -2.83 14.01
CA THR A 309 -14.33 -2.17 13.66
C THR A 309 -15.24 -3.01 12.78
N ARG A 310 -14.70 -4.07 12.16
CA ARG A 310 -15.51 -5.06 11.46
C ARG A 310 -16.43 -5.84 12.39
N PHE A 311 -15.94 -6.19 13.58
CA PHE A 311 -16.63 -7.10 14.50
C PHE A 311 -17.20 -6.42 15.74
N THR A 312 -16.73 -5.21 16.06
CA THR A 312 -17.05 -4.54 17.31
C THR A 312 -17.32 -3.06 17.11
N LYS A 313 -18.14 -2.48 17.99
CA LYS A 313 -18.35 -1.03 18.02
C LYS A 313 -17.14 -0.36 18.70
N ASN A 314 -16.63 0.69 18.07
CA ASN A 314 -15.52 1.51 18.61
C ASN A 314 -15.76 1.86 20.09
N GLY A 315 -14.73 1.65 20.92
CA GLY A 315 -14.75 2.01 22.35
C GLY A 315 -15.49 1.04 23.29
N SER A 316 -16.19 0.03 22.76
CA SER A 316 -16.87 -0.99 23.59
C SER A 316 -15.88 -1.90 24.33
N THR A 317 -16.35 -2.58 25.39
CA THR A 317 -15.54 -3.59 26.09
C THR A 317 -15.10 -4.72 25.16
N GLY A 318 -15.97 -5.15 24.24
CA GLY A 318 -15.65 -6.15 23.22
C GLY A 318 -14.55 -5.68 22.26
N TYR A 319 -14.57 -4.41 21.86
CA TYR A 319 -13.50 -3.81 21.03
C TYR A 319 -12.15 -3.86 21.74
N ARG A 320 -12.11 -3.48 23.03
CA ARG A 320 -10.88 -3.48 23.84
C ARG A 320 -10.32 -4.89 24.03
N LEU A 321 -11.19 -5.86 24.34
CA LEU A 321 -10.79 -7.26 24.50
C LEU A 321 -10.28 -7.87 23.19
N LEU A 322 -10.96 -7.56 22.07
CA LEU A 322 -10.54 -8.01 20.76
C LEU A 322 -9.21 -7.36 20.35
N ALA A 323 -8.98 -6.09 20.67
CA ALA A 323 -7.72 -5.39 20.41
C ALA A 323 -6.54 -6.07 21.11
N VAL A 324 -6.68 -6.35 22.41
CA VAL A 324 -5.64 -7.07 23.18
C VAL A 324 -5.39 -8.45 22.59
N THR A 325 -6.47 -9.21 22.33
CA THR A 325 -6.39 -10.56 21.78
C THR A 325 -5.67 -10.57 20.42
N LEU A 326 -6.07 -9.71 19.49
CA LEU A 326 -5.48 -9.61 18.15
C LEU A 326 -4.04 -9.08 18.19
N SER A 327 -3.71 -8.16 19.09
CA SER A 327 -2.33 -7.72 19.28
C SER A 327 -1.43 -8.83 19.81
N LEU A 328 -1.91 -9.65 20.76
CA LEU A 328 -1.16 -10.80 21.27
C LEU A 328 -0.95 -11.88 20.20
N PHE A 329 -2.01 -12.25 19.46
CA PHE A 329 -1.89 -13.18 18.34
C PHE A 329 -1.02 -12.61 17.21
N GLY A 330 -1.14 -11.31 16.94
CA GLY A 330 -0.32 -10.60 15.97
C GLY A 330 1.16 -10.68 16.33
N PHE A 331 1.49 -10.37 17.58
CA PHE A 331 2.84 -10.46 18.12
C PHE A 331 3.37 -11.90 18.06
N ALA A 332 2.64 -12.89 18.57
CA ALA A 332 3.05 -14.29 18.50
C ALA A 332 3.28 -14.74 17.04
N GLY A 333 2.37 -14.39 16.13
CA GLY A 333 2.48 -14.66 14.70
C GLY A 333 3.72 -14.02 14.07
N SER A 334 4.07 -12.80 14.48
CA SER A 334 5.21 -12.06 13.93
C SER A 334 6.57 -12.69 14.24
N LEU A 335 6.63 -13.55 15.27
CA LEU A 335 7.83 -14.28 15.68
C LEU A 335 7.96 -15.67 15.04
N THR A 336 6.94 -16.12 14.30
CA THR A 336 6.94 -17.47 13.69
C THR A 336 7.88 -17.58 12.50
N LEU A 337 8.04 -16.50 11.73
CA LEU A 337 8.84 -16.46 10.52
C LEU A 337 9.57 -15.11 10.41
N PRO A 338 10.75 -15.08 9.76
CA PRO A 338 11.42 -13.83 9.40
C PRO A 338 10.55 -12.91 8.53
N PHE A 339 10.80 -11.61 8.64
CA PHE A 339 10.03 -10.57 7.95
C PHE A 339 9.94 -10.77 6.43
N ASP A 340 11.07 -11.04 5.77
CA ASP A 340 11.17 -11.30 4.34
C ASP A 340 10.37 -12.56 3.92
N ARG A 341 10.37 -13.61 4.75
CA ARG A 341 9.56 -14.82 4.52
C ARG A 341 8.06 -14.54 4.68
N LEU A 342 7.67 -13.70 5.64
CA LEU A 342 6.28 -13.25 5.76
C LEU A 342 5.84 -12.46 4.53
N VAL A 343 6.67 -11.55 4.02
CA VAL A 343 6.44 -10.85 2.74
C VAL A 343 6.24 -11.86 1.61
N ASN A 344 7.14 -12.85 1.52
CA ASN A 344 7.13 -13.86 0.47
C ASN A 344 5.91 -14.80 0.49
N ILE A 345 5.25 -14.96 1.64
CA ILE A 345 4.09 -15.86 1.78
C ILE A 345 2.77 -15.08 1.74
N ILE A 346 2.69 -13.98 2.51
CA ILE A 346 1.44 -13.23 2.69
C ILE A 346 1.09 -12.48 1.42
N TYR A 347 2.04 -11.76 0.82
CA TYR A 347 1.73 -10.91 -0.34
C TYR A 347 1.33 -11.67 -1.60
N PRO A 348 1.97 -12.79 -2.00
CA PRO A 348 1.45 -13.59 -3.12
C PRO A 348 0.03 -14.10 -2.84
N THR A 349 -0.25 -14.57 -1.62
CA THR A 349 -1.58 -15.07 -1.25
C THR A 349 -2.66 -14.00 -1.43
N ILE A 350 -2.37 -12.76 -0.98
CA ILE A 350 -3.23 -11.59 -1.21
C ILE A 350 -3.30 -11.26 -2.71
N GLY A 351 -2.16 -11.26 -3.39
CA GLY A 351 -2.06 -10.87 -4.79
C GLY A 351 -2.87 -11.77 -5.71
N TYR A 352 -2.77 -13.09 -5.57
CA TYR A 352 -3.49 -14.03 -6.43
C TYR A 352 -5.01 -13.96 -6.22
N SER A 353 -5.44 -13.86 -4.96
CA SER A 353 -6.87 -13.74 -4.64
C SER A 353 -7.46 -12.41 -5.11
N ALA A 354 -6.76 -11.30 -4.89
CA ALA A 354 -7.21 -9.98 -5.31
C ALA A 354 -7.09 -9.75 -6.83
N ALA A 355 -6.19 -10.46 -7.53
CA ALA A 355 -6.11 -10.41 -8.99
C ALA A 355 -7.41 -10.92 -9.65
N LEU A 356 -8.09 -11.91 -9.04
CA LEU A 356 -9.41 -12.35 -9.48
C LEU A 356 -10.43 -11.20 -9.43
N LEU A 357 -10.35 -10.34 -8.41
CA LEU A 357 -11.23 -9.19 -8.29
C LEU A 357 -11.01 -8.18 -9.42
N ILE A 358 -9.75 -7.92 -9.79
CA ILE A 358 -9.41 -7.06 -10.94
C ILE A 358 -10.07 -7.64 -12.21
N GLY A 359 -10.00 -8.96 -12.41
CA GLY A 359 -10.69 -9.67 -13.50
C GLY A 359 -12.20 -9.44 -13.50
N PHE A 360 -12.88 -9.60 -12.37
CA PHE A 360 -14.32 -9.33 -12.25
C PHE A 360 -14.66 -7.87 -12.58
N MET A 361 -13.82 -6.92 -12.14
CA MET A 361 -13.96 -5.49 -12.44
C MET A 361 -13.92 -5.23 -13.95
N LEU A 362 -12.92 -5.81 -14.63
CA LEU A 362 -12.75 -5.70 -16.08
C LEU A 362 -13.97 -6.27 -16.83
N ILE A 363 -14.40 -7.49 -16.48
CA ILE A 363 -15.56 -8.14 -17.08
C ILE A 363 -16.81 -7.30 -16.91
N LYS A 364 -17.06 -6.79 -15.69
CA LYS A 364 -18.23 -5.95 -15.42
C LYS A 364 -18.22 -4.68 -16.27
N GLN A 365 -17.07 -4.01 -16.38
CA GLN A 365 -16.98 -2.80 -17.18
C GLN A 365 -17.15 -3.04 -18.67
N ILE A 366 -16.60 -4.14 -19.21
CA ILE A 366 -16.81 -4.54 -20.60
C ILE A 366 -18.29 -4.78 -20.87
N ARG A 367 -18.99 -5.50 -19.97
CA ARG A 367 -20.45 -5.72 -20.08
C ARG A 367 -21.24 -4.42 -20.06
N ILE A 368 -20.90 -3.48 -19.18
CA ILE A 368 -21.57 -2.17 -19.13
C ILE A 368 -21.39 -1.40 -20.44
N ARG A 369 -20.18 -1.44 -21.03
CA ARG A 369 -19.91 -0.77 -22.31
C ARG A 369 -20.56 -1.46 -23.50
N ALA A 370 -20.71 -2.78 -23.48
CA ALA A 370 -21.38 -3.53 -24.54
C ALA A 370 -22.91 -3.31 -24.55
N LEU A 371 -23.49 -2.89 -23.42
CA LEU A 371 -24.92 -2.62 -23.25
C LEU A 371 -25.29 -1.13 -23.43
N ALA A 372 -24.31 -0.24 -23.58
CA ALA A 372 -24.46 1.20 -23.76
C ALA A 372 -24.17 1.58 -25.20
#